data_AF-A0A126Z0Q8-F1
#
_entry.id   AF-A0A126Z0Q8-F1
#
_cell.length_a   1.000
_cell.length_b   1.000
_cell.length_c   1.000
_cell.angle_alpha   90.00
_cell.angle_beta   90.00
_cell.angle_gamma   90.00
#
_symmetry.space_group_name_H-M   'P 1'
#
loop_
_entity.id
_entity.type
_entity.pdbx_description
1 polymer ?
#
loop_
_entity_poly.entity_id
_entity_poly.type
_entity_poly.pdbx_seq_one_letter_code
_entity_poly.pdbx_strand_id
1 'polypeptide(L)'
;MDARGAVKVKAYFDGFSDGLAGNLELVKSFAGQLGYAASSDWIDDHVRNLRAPILSLDATAETEARVKIYTIFTDRSIADLERQCESLPGYAAGDATRLLQGTTSKWDVVLDAPGTRPLMCWSFTSRNQSAPSDLTLYLPFNRYQPSASGAVRSLAAIGAPAALINVCRLAVSRGGTDADTNPFHWLALKFGSARGSMTLYVAASQLDRIVRTAPRPGP
;
A
#
# COMPACT_ATOMS: atom_id res chain seq x y z
N MET A 1 -5.48 -15.04 9.33
CA MET A 1 -6.76 -15.22 10.04
C MET A 1 -6.43 -15.96 11.31
N ASP A 2 -6.89 -15.51 12.47
CA ASP A 2 -7.01 -16.46 13.57
C ASP A 2 -8.03 -17.53 13.15
N ALA A 3 -7.95 -18.73 13.73
CA ALA A 3 -8.82 -19.84 13.34
C ALA A 3 -10.31 -19.61 13.67
N ARG A 4 -10.69 -18.41 14.15
CA ARG A 4 -12.03 -18.07 14.65
C ARG A 4 -12.74 -16.97 13.85
N GLY A 5 -12.10 -16.41 12.83
CA GLY A 5 -12.76 -15.44 11.93
C GLY A 5 -13.12 -14.12 12.60
N ALA A 6 -12.40 -13.72 13.66
CA ALA A 6 -12.69 -12.46 14.35
C ALA A 6 -12.45 -11.26 13.44
N VAL A 7 -13.41 -10.32 13.44
CA VAL A 7 -13.31 -9.05 12.71
C VAL A 7 -12.21 -8.21 13.35
N LYS A 8 -11.22 -7.79 12.54
CA LYS A 8 -10.19 -6.83 12.98
C LYS A 8 -10.61 -5.42 12.58
N VAL A 9 -10.81 -4.56 13.57
CA VAL A 9 -11.21 -3.16 13.37
C VAL A 9 -9.95 -2.29 13.25
N LYS A 10 -9.98 -1.33 12.32
CA LYS A 10 -8.93 -0.31 12.14
C LYS A 10 -9.56 1.06 12.04
N ALA A 11 -9.03 2.02 12.78
CA ALA A 11 -9.41 3.43 12.68
C ALA A 11 -8.41 4.19 11.81
N TYR A 12 -8.90 5.08 10.95
CA TYR A 12 -8.08 5.97 10.13
C TYR A 12 -8.37 7.41 10.51
N PHE A 13 -7.31 8.18 10.71
CA PHE A 13 -7.37 9.58 11.08
C PHE A 13 -6.72 10.41 10.00
N ASP A 14 -7.39 11.49 9.66
CA ASP A 14 -6.90 12.44 8.70
C ASP A 14 -5.85 13.35 9.37
N GLY A 15 -4.63 13.38 8.82
CA GLY A 15 -3.58 14.31 9.22
C GLY A 15 -3.50 15.55 8.33
N PHE A 16 -4.57 15.94 7.62
CA PHE A 16 -4.64 17.16 6.81
C PHE A 16 -5.07 18.43 7.58
N SER A 17 -5.36 18.34 8.89
CA SER A 17 -6.03 19.42 9.63
C SER A 17 -5.25 20.73 9.77
N ASP A 18 -3.91 20.69 9.81
CA ASP A 18 -3.09 21.84 10.25
C ASP A 18 -1.97 22.27 9.27
N GLY A 19 -2.00 21.77 8.03
CA GLY A 19 -0.95 22.05 7.04
C GLY A 19 0.39 21.35 7.32
N LEU A 20 1.33 21.41 6.36
CA LEU A 20 2.52 20.53 6.35
C LEU A 20 3.37 20.53 7.63
N ALA A 21 3.60 21.70 8.24
CA ALA A 21 4.39 21.80 9.47
C ALA A 21 3.62 21.25 10.70
N GLY A 22 2.31 21.51 10.78
CA GLY A 22 1.45 20.94 11.81
C GLY A 22 1.35 19.42 11.71
N ASN A 23 1.45 18.88 10.51
CA ASN A 23 1.32 17.45 10.25
C ASN A 23 2.47 16.62 10.88
N LEU A 24 3.71 17.10 10.84
CA LEU A 24 4.84 16.35 11.42
C LEU A 24 4.75 16.29 12.94
N GLU A 25 4.46 17.42 13.59
CA GLU A 25 4.25 17.48 15.03
C GLU A 25 3.01 16.69 15.47
N LEU A 26 1.95 16.70 14.67
CA LEU A 26 0.76 15.85 14.90
C LEU A 26 1.14 14.36 14.87
N VAL A 27 1.91 13.92 13.87
CA VAL A 27 2.39 12.54 13.77
C VAL A 27 3.25 12.15 14.98
N LYS A 28 4.19 13.01 15.38
CA LYS A 28 5.06 12.78 16.54
C LYS A 28 4.28 12.74 17.85
N SER A 29 3.36 13.68 18.05
CA SER A 29 2.46 13.73 19.22
C SER A 29 1.60 12.48 19.29
N PHE A 30 0.99 12.06 18.18
CA PHE A 30 0.20 10.84 18.08
C PHE A 30 1.04 9.59 18.40
N ALA A 31 2.24 9.46 17.81
CA ALA A 31 3.15 8.37 18.12
C ALA A 31 3.54 8.36 19.60
N GLY A 32 3.87 9.53 20.17
CA GLY A 32 4.22 9.69 21.58
C GLY A 32 3.10 9.27 22.53
N GLN A 33 1.86 9.70 22.27
CA GLN A 33 0.68 9.32 23.07
C GLN A 33 0.40 7.81 23.04
N LEU A 34 0.84 7.12 21.98
CA LEU A 34 0.70 5.68 21.81
C LEU A 34 1.91 4.88 22.31
N GLY A 35 2.87 5.53 22.98
CA GLY A 35 4.07 4.87 23.54
C GLY A 35 5.22 4.68 22.54
N TYR A 36 5.19 5.37 21.39
CA TYR A 36 6.23 5.33 20.36
C TYR A 36 7.08 6.60 20.35
N ALA A 37 7.29 7.25 21.51
CA ALA A 37 8.09 8.48 21.60
C ALA A 37 9.52 8.32 21.08
N ALA A 38 10.10 7.12 21.24
CA ALA A 38 11.44 6.78 20.74
C ALA A 38 11.56 6.80 19.20
N SER A 39 10.44 6.86 18.47
CA SER A 39 10.44 6.96 17.00
C SER A 39 10.59 8.38 16.47
N SER A 40 10.69 9.38 17.35
CA SER A 40 10.74 10.80 16.96
C SER A 40 11.83 11.08 15.91
N ASP A 41 13.07 10.63 16.15
CA ASP A 41 14.19 10.87 15.25
C ASP A 41 13.95 10.21 13.88
N TRP A 42 13.45 8.96 13.88
CA TRP A 42 13.10 8.26 12.64
C TRP A 42 12.01 8.99 11.85
N ILE A 43 10.98 9.50 12.54
CA ILE A 43 9.91 10.29 11.93
C ILE A 43 10.48 11.59 11.34
N ASP A 44 11.36 12.27 12.07
CA ASP A 44 12.00 13.50 11.62
C ASP A 44 12.84 13.30 10.35
N ASP A 45 13.57 12.20 10.27
CA ASP A 45 14.45 11.88 9.13
C ASP A 45 13.67 11.39 7.91
N HIS A 46 12.60 10.62 8.11
CA HIS A 46 11.96 9.86 7.03
C HIS A 46 10.54 10.31 6.67
N VAL A 47 9.84 11.05 7.52
CA VAL A 47 8.45 11.51 7.27
C VAL A 47 8.39 13.00 6.93
N ARG A 48 9.33 13.82 7.40
CA ARG A 48 9.34 15.28 7.26
C ARG A 48 9.13 15.79 5.83
N ASN A 49 9.70 15.13 4.85
CA ASN A 49 9.61 15.54 3.43
C ASN A 49 8.40 14.93 2.71
N LEU A 50 7.69 14.01 3.35
CA LEU A 50 6.55 13.34 2.76
C LEU A 50 5.26 14.10 3.06
N ARG A 51 4.31 14.05 2.12
CA ARG A 51 3.04 14.76 2.26
C ARG A 51 1.96 13.86 2.83
N ALA A 52 0.94 14.51 3.40
CA ALA A 52 -0.37 13.91 3.66
C ALA A 52 -0.34 12.69 4.59
N PRO A 53 0.14 12.82 5.85
CA PRO A 53 0.12 11.68 6.75
C PRO A 53 -1.33 11.27 7.04
N ILE A 54 -1.75 10.09 6.58
CA ILE A 54 -2.92 9.42 7.17
C ILE A 54 -2.39 8.57 8.30
N LEU A 55 -3.02 8.66 9.47
CA LEU A 55 -2.66 7.84 10.62
C LEU A 55 -3.67 6.69 10.73
N SER A 56 -3.23 5.49 11.11
CA SER A 56 -4.18 4.43 11.42
C SER A 56 -3.77 3.59 12.61
N LEU A 57 -4.75 3.11 13.36
CA LEU A 57 -4.58 2.27 14.55
C LEU A 57 -5.36 0.97 14.39
N ASP A 58 -4.71 -0.17 14.68
CA ASP A 58 -5.42 -1.44 14.88
C ASP A 58 -6.13 -1.41 16.24
N ALA A 59 -7.47 -1.48 16.25
CA ALA A 59 -8.29 -1.44 17.46
C ALA A 59 -8.37 -2.84 18.12
N THR A 60 -7.25 -3.29 18.67
CA THR A 60 -7.11 -4.58 19.36
C THR A 60 -6.14 -4.46 20.52
N ALA A 61 -6.29 -5.31 21.53
CA ALA A 61 -5.37 -5.43 22.67
C ALA A 61 -4.22 -6.43 22.40
N GLU A 62 -4.16 -7.03 21.21
CA GLU A 62 -3.06 -7.91 20.81
C GLU A 62 -1.71 -7.17 20.88
N THR A 63 -0.65 -7.86 21.29
CA THR A 63 0.72 -7.31 21.31
C THR A 63 1.22 -6.88 19.93
N GLU A 64 0.59 -7.41 18.88
CA GLU A 64 0.83 -7.13 17.47
C GLU A 64 -0.03 -5.97 16.93
N ALA A 65 -0.72 -5.23 17.80
CA ALA A 65 -1.42 -4.01 17.41
C ALA A 65 -0.45 -3.03 16.76
N ARG A 66 -0.86 -2.47 15.61
CA ARG A 66 -0.03 -1.59 14.80
C ARG A 66 -0.50 -0.16 14.89
N VAL A 67 0.47 0.73 14.98
CA VAL A 67 0.34 2.14 14.61
C VAL A 67 0.91 2.29 13.22
N LYS A 68 0.19 2.96 12.32
CA LYS A 68 0.63 3.14 10.94
C LYS A 68 0.62 4.59 10.53
N ILE A 69 1.65 4.98 9.79
CA ILE A 69 1.80 6.30 9.18
C ILE A 69 1.83 6.09 7.67
N TYR A 70 0.84 6.61 6.95
CA TYR A 70 0.78 6.57 5.50
C TYR A 70 1.26 7.90 4.94
N THR A 71 2.13 7.89 3.96
CA THR A 71 2.76 9.08 3.42
C THR A 71 2.77 9.02 1.90
N ILE A 72 2.52 10.15 1.23
CA ILE A 72 2.70 10.24 -0.23
C ILE A 72 4.18 10.40 -0.54
N PHE A 73 4.72 9.51 -1.36
CA PHE A 73 6.06 9.65 -1.92
C PHE A 73 6.06 10.82 -2.92
N THR A 74 6.89 11.83 -2.67
CA THR A 74 6.88 13.07 -3.45
C THR A 74 8.00 13.20 -4.46
N ASP A 75 9.07 12.43 -4.30
CA ASP A 75 10.19 12.48 -5.21
C ASP A 75 9.84 11.77 -6.53
N ARG A 76 10.64 12.03 -7.55
CA ARG A 76 10.35 11.64 -8.93
C ARG A 76 11.23 10.50 -9.44
N SER A 77 12.10 9.97 -8.59
CA SER A 77 13.08 8.94 -8.97
C SER A 77 12.79 7.61 -8.31
N ILE A 78 12.98 6.52 -9.06
CA ILE A 78 13.00 5.17 -8.49
C ILE A 78 14.11 5.04 -7.46
N ALA A 79 15.29 5.64 -7.71
CA ALA A 79 16.41 5.57 -6.77
C ALA A 79 16.06 6.25 -5.44
N ASP A 80 15.26 7.32 -5.46
CA ASP A 80 14.80 7.98 -4.24
C ASP A 80 13.78 7.12 -3.50
N LEU A 81 12.88 6.46 -4.23
CA LEU A 81 11.93 5.52 -3.63
C LEU A 81 12.66 4.34 -2.99
N GLU A 82 13.66 3.80 -3.67
CA GLU A 82 14.49 2.70 -3.21
C GLU A 82 15.22 3.09 -1.91
N ARG A 83 15.92 4.23 -1.91
CA ARG A 83 16.58 4.78 -0.72
C ARG A 83 15.61 5.01 0.43
N GLN A 84 14.40 5.46 0.15
CA GLN A 84 13.38 5.61 1.18
C GLN A 84 12.97 4.25 1.74
N CYS A 85 12.78 3.22 0.91
CA CYS A 85 12.46 1.86 1.36
C CYS A 85 13.59 1.23 2.19
N GLU A 86 14.85 1.53 1.87
CA GLU A 86 16.04 1.06 2.60
C GLU A 86 16.09 1.53 4.07
N SER A 87 15.32 2.56 4.45
CA SER A 87 15.15 2.96 5.85
C SER A 87 14.44 1.92 6.73
N LEU A 88 13.79 0.91 6.13
CA LEU A 88 13.20 -0.20 6.85
C LEU A 88 14.26 -1.26 7.18
N PRO A 89 14.44 -1.63 8.47
CA PRO A 89 15.31 -2.74 8.85
C PRO A 89 14.93 -4.05 8.14
N GLY A 90 15.91 -4.70 7.50
CA GLY A 90 15.72 -5.96 6.79
C GLY A 90 15.11 -5.83 5.40
N TYR A 91 14.98 -4.63 4.86
CA TYR A 91 14.65 -4.41 3.45
C TYR A 91 15.74 -4.97 2.52
N ALA A 92 15.32 -5.60 1.41
CA ALA A 92 16.24 -6.10 0.40
C ALA A 92 16.37 -5.10 -0.75
N ALA A 93 17.59 -4.62 -0.99
CA ALA A 93 17.88 -3.67 -2.05
C ALA A 93 17.43 -4.17 -3.43
N GLY A 94 16.80 -3.29 -4.20
CA GLY A 94 16.21 -3.51 -5.52
C GLY A 94 14.75 -3.98 -5.51
N ASP A 95 14.13 -4.21 -4.35
CA ASP A 95 12.76 -4.72 -4.30
C ASP A 95 11.71 -3.73 -4.83
N ALA A 96 11.79 -2.46 -4.44
CA ALA A 96 10.91 -1.40 -4.92
C ALA A 96 11.13 -1.14 -6.42
N THR A 97 12.39 -1.11 -6.85
CA THR A 97 12.78 -1.02 -8.26
C THR A 97 12.17 -2.13 -9.09
N ARG A 98 12.33 -3.39 -8.68
CA ARG A 98 11.77 -4.56 -9.37
C ARG A 98 10.25 -4.51 -9.42
N LEU A 99 9.60 -4.09 -8.33
CA LEU A 99 8.16 -3.93 -8.27
C LEU A 99 7.67 -2.87 -9.27
N LEU A 100 8.29 -1.69 -9.30
CA LEU A 100 7.91 -0.62 -10.24
C LEU A 100 8.12 -1.05 -11.70
N GLN A 101 9.27 -1.62 -12.02
CA GLN A 101 9.60 -2.06 -13.37
C GLN A 101 8.68 -3.19 -13.86
N GLY A 102 8.25 -4.09 -12.98
CA GLY A 102 7.29 -5.13 -13.35
C GLY A 102 5.84 -4.65 -13.44
N THR A 103 5.50 -3.52 -12.82
CA THR A 103 4.14 -2.96 -12.83
C THR A 103 3.88 -1.95 -13.92
N THR A 104 4.91 -1.27 -14.45
CA THR A 104 4.77 -0.35 -15.58
C THR A 104 6.02 -0.29 -16.45
N SER A 105 5.82 -0.13 -17.76
CA SER A 105 6.90 0.08 -18.73
C SER A 105 7.29 1.56 -18.90
N LYS A 106 6.55 2.49 -18.28
CA LYS A 106 6.75 3.95 -18.40
C LYS A 106 7.13 4.60 -17.07
N TRP A 107 7.94 3.94 -16.28
CA TRP A 107 8.18 4.29 -14.88
C TRP A 107 8.71 5.72 -14.67
N ASP A 108 9.59 6.23 -15.54
CA ASP A 108 10.07 7.62 -15.50
C ASP A 108 8.94 8.67 -15.62
N VAL A 109 7.95 8.38 -16.46
CA VAL A 109 6.81 9.29 -16.72
C VAL A 109 5.75 9.15 -15.62
N VAL A 110 5.65 7.95 -15.05
CA VAL A 110 4.58 7.59 -14.13
C VAL A 110 4.79 8.19 -12.74
N LEU A 111 6.01 8.41 -12.25
CA LEU A 111 6.21 9.07 -10.96
C LEU A 111 5.91 10.58 -11.01
N ASP A 112 5.92 11.20 -12.19
CA ASP A 112 5.72 12.63 -12.36
C ASP A 112 4.25 13.04 -12.60
N ALA A 113 3.39 12.10 -13.02
CA ALA A 113 2.01 12.42 -13.35
C ALA A 113 1.13 12.74 -12.12
N PRO A 114 0.08 13.57 -12.27
CA PRO A 114 -0.89 13.78 -11.21
C PRO A 114 -1.62 12.47 -10.84
N GLY A 115 -1.69 12.16 -9.54
CA GLY A 115 -2.44 11.00 -9.02
C GLY A 115 -1.75 9.65 -9.21
N THR A 116 -0.47 9.63 -9.61
CA THR A 116 0.30 8.41 -9.84
C THR A 116 1.41 8.19 -8.81
N ARG A 117 1.52 9.07 -7.82
CA ARG A 117 2.51 8.96 -6.75
C ARG A 117 2.24 7.75 -5.86
N PRO A 118 3.26 6.93 -5.55
CA PRO A 118 3.12 5.86 -4.57
C PRO A 118 2.74 6.39 -3.18
N LEU A 119 1.99 5.58 -2.43
CA LEU A 119 1.84 5.77 -0.98
C LEU A 119 2.76 4.78 -0.27
N MET A 120 3.37 5.21 0.81
CA MET A 120 4.18 4.38 1.70
C MET A 120 3.46 4.28 3.05
N CYS A 121 3.37 3.09 3.63
CA CYS A 121 2.79 2.87 4.95
C CYS A 121 3.83 2.24 5.86
N TRP A 122 4.28 3.02 6.83
CA TRP A 122 5.19 2.59 7.88
C TRP A 122 4.38 2.00 9.02
N SER A 123 4.64 0.75 9.41
CA SER A 123 3.93 0.09 10.51
C SER A 123 4.85 -0.08 11.70
N PHE A 124 4.49 0.55 12.81
CA PHE A 124 5.15 0.41 14.11
C PHE A 124 4.43 -0.66 14.92
N THR A 125 5.20 -1.45 15.67
CA THR A 125 4.70 -2.48 16.59
C THR A 125 5.47 -2.41 17.90
N SER A 126 4.93 -3.01 18.96
CA SER A 126 5.59 -3.07 20.26
C SER A 126 6.97 -3.76 20.23
N ARG A 127 7.29 -4.53 19.17
CA ARG A 127 8.60 -5.18 18.99
C ARG A 127 9.74 -4.20 18.74
N ASN A 128 9.44 -3.06 18.13
CA ASN A 128 10.41 -1.99 17.90
C ASN A 128 9.70 -0.64 17.96
N GLN A 129 9.97 0.11 19.03
CA GLN A 129 9.35 1.40 19.28
C GLN A 129 10.11 2.58 18.65
N SER A 130 11.35 2.40 18.19
CA SER A 130 12.16 3.47 17.60
C SER A 130 12.10 3.52 16.07
N ALA A 131 11.68 2.43 15.41
CA ALA A 131 11.59 2.36 13.95
C ALA A 131 10.44 1.43 13.52
N PRO A 132 9.91 1.59 12.29
CA PRO A 132 8.87 0.72 11.77
C PRO A 132 9.37 -0.73 11.64
N SER A 133 8.48 -1.67 11.92
CA SER A 133 8.73 -3.11 11.75
C SER A 133 8.39 -3.61 10.35
N ASP A 134 7.54 -2.87 9.63
CA ASP A 134 7.17 -3.20 8.25
C ASP A 134 6.95 -1.91 7.44
N LEU A 135 7.15 -2.02 6.13
CA LEU A 135 6.74 -1.02 5.14
C LEU A 135 5.71 -1.67 4.21
N THR A 136 4.72 -0.91 3.78
CA THR A 136 3.88 -1.29 2.63
C THR A 136 3.90 -0.20 1.58
N LEU A 137 4.30 -0.54 0.36
CA LEU A 137 4.29 0.36 -0.79
C LEU A 137 3.01 0.13 -1.61
N TYR A 138 2.22 1.18 -1.80
CA TYR A 138 0.99 1.16 -2.58
C TYR A 138 1.21 1.90 -3.89
N LEU A 139 1.02 1.17 -4.99
CA LEU A 139 1.12 1.69 -6.34
C LEU A 139 -0.29 1.91 -6.91
N PRO A 140 -0.60 3.07 -7.51
CA PRO A 140 -1.88 3.32 -8.15
C PRO A 140 -1.98 2.50 -9.45
N PHE A 141 -2.39 1.24 -9.30
CA PHE A 141 -2.12 0.18 -10.27
C PHE A 141 -2.87 0.38 -11.60
N ASN A 142 -4.11 0.86 -11.56
CA ASN A 142 -4.86 1.20 -12.77
C ASN A 142 -4.31 2.43 -13.52
N ARG A 143 -3.43 3.23 -12.91
CA ARG A 143 -2.70 4.29 -13.63
C ARG A 143 -1.43 3.75 -14.26
N TYR A 144 -0.77 2.84 -13.57
CA TYR A 144 0.50 2.25 -13.98
C TYR A 144 0.30 1.27 -15.12
N GLN A 145 -0.82 0.57 -15.03
CA GLN A 145 -1.27 -0.38 -16.01
C GLN A 145 -2.78 -0.21 -16.23
N PRO A 146 -3.18 0.69 -17.14
CA PRO A 146 -4.59 0.97 -17.42
C PRO A 146 -5.37 -0.23 -17.94
N SER A 147 -4.69 -1.19 -18.57
CA SER A 147 -5.35 -2.36 -19.13
C SER A 147 -5.41 -3.56 -18.18
N ALA A 148 -6.51 -4.29 -18.21
CA ALA A 148 -6.75 -5.46 -17.36
C ALA A 148 -5.84 -6.64 -17.76
N SER A 149 -5.68 -6.86 -19.07
CA SER A 149 -4.73 -7.81 -19.66
C SER A 149 -3.29 -7.46 -19.29
N GLY A 150 -2.97 -6.15 -19.30
CA GLY A 150 -1.71 -5.63 -18.83
C GLY A 150 -1.49 -5.90 -17.35
N ALA A 151 -2.52 -5.71 -16.53
CA ALA A 151 -2.45 -5.93 -15.09
C ALA A 151 -2.13 -7.40 -14.76
N VAL A 152 -2.76 -8.35 -15.47
CA VAL A 152 -2.44 -9.79 -15.35
C VAL A 152 -0.98 -10.06 -15.69
N ARG A 153 -0.46 -9.49 -16.80
CA ARG A 153 0.96 -9.66 -17.19
C ARG A 153 1.91 -9.07 -16.15
N SER A 154 1.60 -7.88 -15.65
CA SER A 154 2.39 -7.21 -14.61
C SER A 154 2.43 -8.02 -13.32
N LEU A 155 1.28 -8.53 -12.85
CA LEU A 155 1.20 -9.40 -11.67
C LEU A 155 2.04 -10.67 -11.84
N ALA A 156 1.98 -11.29 -13.02
CA ALA A 156 2.82 -12.45 -13.32
C ALA A 156 4.33 -12.09 -13.32
N ALA A 157 4.70 -10.95 -13.92
CA ALA A 157 6.09 -10.51 -14.01
C ALA A 157 6.72 -10.22 -12.63
N ILE A 158 5.93 -9.71 -11.68
CA ILE A 158 6.39 -9.46 -10.30
C ILE A 158 6.26 -10.69 -9.37
N GLY A 159 5.90 -11.86 -9.91
CA GLY A 159 5.78 -13.09 -9.12
C GLY A 159 4.60 -13.07 -8.13
N ALA A 160 3.49 -12.40 -8.47
CA ALA A 160 2.31 -12.39 -7.62
C ALA A 160 1.76 -13.81 -7.37
N PRO A 161 1.18 -14.10 -6.19
CA PRO A 161 0.52 -15.37 -5.93
C PRO A 161 -0.51 -15.72 -7.01
N ALA A 162 -0.56 -16.99 -7.42
CA ALA A 162 -1.49 -17.49 -8.45
C ALA A 162 -2.96 -17.15 -8.13
N ALA A 163 -3.33 -17.13 -6.84
CA ALA A 163 -4.66 -16.71 -6.41
C ALA A 163 -5.00 -15.27 -6.79
N LEU A 164 -4.07 -14.32 -6.64
CA LEU A 164 -4.28 -12.92 -7.05
C LEU A 164 -4.38 -12.79 -8.57
N ILE A 165 -3.55 -13.52 -9.30
CA ILE A 165 -3.60 -13.56 -10.77
C ILE A 165 -4.98 -14.10 -11.23
N ASN A 166 -5.49 -15.14 -10.58
CA ASN A 166 -6.80 -15.71 -10.89
C ASN A 166 -7.94 -14.76 -10.53
N VAL A 167 -7.89 -14.06 -9.40
CA VAL A 167 -8.85 -12.99 -9.06
C VAL A 167 -8.82 -11.88 -10.12
N CYS A 168 -7.63 -11.48 -10.57
CA CYS A 168 -7.49 -10.49 -11.64
C CYS A 168 -8.14 -10.98 -12.95
N ARG A 169 -7.85 -12.21 -13.38
CA ARG A 169 -8.47 -12.82 -14.58
C ARG A 169 -9.99 -12.91 -14.46
N LEU A 170 -10.51 -13.29 -13.30
CA LEU A 170 -11.96 -13.35 -13.05
C LEU A 170 -12.58 -11.96 -13.16
N ALA A 171 -11.96 -10.94 -12.56
CA ALA A 171 -12.40 -9.55 -12.67
C ALA A 171 -12.45 -9.08 -14.13
N VAL A 172 -11.41 -9.39 -14.92
CA VAL A 172 -11.35 -9.09 -16.36
C VAL A 172 -12.50 -9.77 -17.11
N SER A 173 -12.68 -11.08 -16.92
CA SER A 173 -13.69 -11.87 -17.64
C SER A 173 -15.14 -11.44 -17.38
N ARG A 174 -15.39 -10.75 -16.26
CA ARG A 174 -16.73 -10.36 -15.80
C ARG A 174 -17.02 -8.86 -15.96
N GLY A 175 -16.05 -8.05 -16.39
CA GLY A 175 -16.09 -6.58 -16.32
C GLY A 175 -17.09 -5.86 -17.24
N GLY A 176 -17.58 -6.48 -18.31
CA GLY A 176 -18.59 -5.93 -19.24
C GLY A 176 -18.15 -4.69 -20.06
N THR A 177 -18.32 -4.77 -21.38
CA THR A 177 -18.16 -3.77 -22.48
C THR A 177 -17.00 -2.78 -22.53
N ASP A 178 -16.39 -2.36 -21.42
CA ASP A 178 -15.13 -1.60 -21.39
C ASP A 178 -13.96 -2.58 -21.18
N ALA A 179 -13.93 -3.59 -22.06
CA ALA A 179 -13.54 -4.98 -21.77
C ALA A 179 -12.08 -5.20 -21.31
N ASP A 180 -11.22 -4.18 -21.41
CA ASP A 180 -9.83 -4.27 -20.98
C ASP A 180 -9.44 -3.19 -19.97
N THR A 181 -10.36 -2.58 -19.23
CA THR A 181 -9.99 -1.61 -18.17
C THR A 181 -9.56 -2.29 -16.88
N ASN A 182 -8.41 -1.89 -16.31
CA ASN A 182 -7.91 -2.41 -15.03
C ASN A 182 -8.82 -1.97 -13.85
N PRO A 183 -9.50 -2.91 -13.16
CA PRO A 183 -10.44 -2.57 -12.08
C PRO A 183 -9.74 -2.30 -10.73
N PHE A 184 -8.43 -2.54 -10.63
CA PHE A 184 -7.69 -2.45 -9.38
C PHE A 184 -7.04 -1.08 -9.21
N HIS A 185 -7.52 -0.32 -8.23
CA HIS A 185 -7.03 1.03 -7.94
C HIS A 185 -5.62 1.01 -7.36
N TRP A 186 -5.35 0.08 -6.44
CA TRP A 186 -4.06 -0.02 -5.78
C TRP A 186 -3.52 -1.44 -5.80
N LEU A 187 -2.21 -1.55 -5.97
CA LEU A 187 -1.42 -2.74 -5.70
C LEU A 187 -0.51 -2.41 -4.53
N ALA A 188 -0.63 -3.14 -3.43
CA ALA A 188 0.21 -2.95 -2.26
C ALA A 188 1.15 -4.14 -2.07
N LEU A 189 2.43 -3.86 -1.84
CA LEU A 189 3.43 -4.86 -1.46
C LEU A 189 3.99 -4.54 -0.07
N LYS A 190 4.00 -5.53 0.80
CA LYS A 190 4.55 -5.44 2.16
C LYS A 190 5.98 -5.97 2.23
N PHE A 191 6.87 -5.17 2.78
CA PHE A 191 8.27 -5.47 3.10
C PHE A 191 8.47 -5.63 4.62
N GLY A 192 9.56 -6.28 5.03
CA GLY A 192 9.94 -6.46 6.45
C GLY A 192 9.35 -7.71 7.13
N SER A 193 8.24 -8.24 6.62
CA SER A 193 7.70 -9.53 7.11
C SER A 193 8.29 -10.71 6.35
N ALA A 194 8.61 -11.81 7.07
CA ALA A 194 9.16 -13.06 6.51
C ALA A 194 8.34 -13.68 5.36
N ARG A 195 7.07 -13.29 5.24
CA ARG A 195 6.21 -13.61 4.10
C ARG A 195 5.77 -12.31 3.47
N GLY A 196 6.55 -11.78 2.53
CA GLY A 196 6.12 -10.65 1.70
C GLY A 196 4.68 -10.87 1.26
N SER A 197 3.83 -9.86 1.43
CA SER A 197 2.40 -9.99 1.16
C SER A 197 1.96 -8.96 0.15
N MET A 198 1.11 -9.39 -0.78
CA MET A 198 0.59 -8.54 -1.85
C MET A 198 -0.92 -8.39 -1.69
N THR A 199 -1.43 -7.18 -1.87
CA THR A 199 -2.86 -6.86 -1.77
C THR A 199 -3.31 -6.08 -2.99
N LEU A 200 -4.43 -6.48 -3.58
CA LEU A 200 -5.11 -5.74 -4.64
C LEU A 200 -6.34 -5.02 -4.06
N TYR A 201 -6.48 -3.74 -4.37
CA TYR A 201 -7.62 -2.92 -3.95
C TYR A 201 -8.53 -2.70 -5.16
N VAL A 202 -9.79 -3.10 -5.02
CA VAL A 202 -10.85 -2.92 -6.02
C VAL A 202 -11.90 -1.96 -5.46
N ALA A 203 -12.40 -1.04 -6.28
CA ALA A 203 -13.51 -0.19 -5.86
C ALA A 203 -14.79 -1.03 -5.70
N ALA A 204 -15.62 -0.69 -4.71
CA ALA A 204 -16.88 -1.36 -4.46
C ALA A 204 -17.78 -1.41 -5.71
N SER A 205 -17.84 -0.31 -6.48
CA SER A 205 -18.61 -0.25 -7.72
C SER A 205 -18.13 -1.23 -8.79
N GLN A 206 -16.83 -1.50 -8.86
CA GLN A 206 -16.25 -2.50 -9.76
C GLN A 206 -16.54 -3.91 -9.28
N LEU A 207 -16.45 -4.14 -7.97
CA LEU A 207 -16.80 -5.42 -7.36
C LEU A 207 -18.29 -5.75 -7.58
N ASP A 208 -19.19 -4.80 -7.35
CA ASP A 208 -20.64 -4.96 -7.57
C ASP A 208 -20.95 -5.36 -9.01
N ARG A 209 -20.24 -4.76 -9.98
CA ARG A 209 -20.37 -5.12 -11.38
C ARG A 209 -19.96 -6.58 -11.62
N ILE A 210 -18.78 -6.97 -11.13
CA ILE A 210 -18.24 -8.34 -11.25
C ILE A 210 -19.18 -9.38 -10.62
N VAL A 211 -19.80 -9.05 -9.48
CA VAL A 211 -20.75 -9.95 -8.79
C VAL A 211 -22.06 -10.07 -9.56
N ARG A 212 -22.59 -8.96 -10.11
CA ARG A 212 -23.87 -8.96 -10.84
C ARG A 212 -23.80 -9.63 -12.21
N THR A 213 -22.64 -9.59 -12.88
CA THR A 213 -22.44 -10.23 -14.19
C THR A 213 -21.99 -11.68 -14.08
N ALA A 214 -21.69 -12.18 -12.87
CA ALA A 214 -21.36 -13.58 -12.67
C ALA A 214 -22.57 -14.46 -13.03
N PRO A 215 -22.38 -15.54 -13.83
CA PRO A 215 -23.43 -16.53 -14.01
C PRO A 215 -23.87 -17.01 -12.63
N ARG A 216 -25.18 -17.01 -12.38
CA ARG A 216 -25.69 -17.66 -11.16
C ARG A 216 -25.23 -19.12 -11.20
N PRO A 217 -24.71 -19.68 -10.10
CA PRO A 217 -24.46 -21.11 -10.05
C PRO A 217 -25.76 -21.81 -10.48
N GLY A 218 -25.64 -22.70 -11.46
CA GLY A 218 -26.76 -23.52 -11.90
C GLY A 218 -27.32 -24.31 -10.71
N PRO A 219 -28.60 -24.73 -10.78
CA PRO A 219 -29.19 -25.57 -9.76
C PRO A 219 -28.39 -26.86 -9.52
#